data_AF-A0A1I1SUE1-F1
#
_entry.id   AF-A0A1I1SUE1-F1
#
_cell.length_a   1.000
_cell.length_b   1.000
_cell.length_c   1.000
_cell.angle_alpha   90.00
_cell.angle_beta   90.00
_cell.angle_gamma   90.00
#
_symmetry.space_group_name_H-M   'P 1'
#
loop_
_entity.id
_entity.type
_entity.pdbx_description
1 polymer ?
#
loop_
_entity_poly.entity_id
_entity_poly.type
_entity_poly.pdbx_seq_one_letter_code
_entity_poly.pdbx_strand_id
1 'polypeptide(L)'
;MVRLAQAREETLDRKLERASQLLSEGYAVGEVARRIDLPGWEFRRRFKERYGRTPQQFRPRREQPTVSFKLKSAAELHLLEAAASRAKTNISTFVRHLVRRHLRLTTASEK
;
A
#
# COMPACT_ATOMS: atom_id res chain seq x y z
N MET A 1 24.50 -31.00 -27.09
CA MET A 1 23.51 -30.88 -26.00
C MET A 1 23.50 -29.44 -25.47
N VAL A 2 22.70 -28.53 -26.04
CA VAL A 2 22.65 -27.10 -25.65
C VAL A 2 21.20 -26.67 -25.49
N ARG A 3 20.50 -27.18 -24.47
CA ARG A 3 19.10 -26.80 -24.17
C ARG A 3 18.82 -26.53 -22.68
N LEU A 4 19.86 -26.33 -21.86
CA LEU A 4 19.69 -26.09 -20.42
C LEU A 4 20.17 -24.71 -19.92
N ALA A 5 20.71 -23.85 -20.78
CA ALA A 5 21.24 -22.53 -20.37
C ALA A 5 20.26 -21.36 -20.59
N GLN A 6 19.23 -21.52 -21.44
CA GLN A 6 18.34 -20.41 -21.85
C GLN A 6 17.21 -20.09 -20.85
N ALA A 7 17.12 -20.81 -19.73
CA ALA A 7 16.10 -20.58 -18.71
C ALA A 7 16.52 -19.58 -17.60
N ARG A 8 17.75 -19.02 -17.64
CA ARG A 8 18.34 -18.37 -16.45
C ARG A 8 18.65 -16.87 -16.53
N GLU A 9 18.54 -16.23 -17.68
CA GLU A 9 18.66 -14.77 -17.78
C GLU A 9 17.36 -14.18 -18.33
N GLU A 10 16.38 -13.97 -17.45
CA GLU A 10 15.36 -12.98 -17.73
C GLU A 10 16.07 -11.63 -17.85
N THR A 11 16.06 -11.06 -19.05
CA THR A 11 16.73 -9.78 -19.32
C THR A 11 16.21 -8.73 -18.35
N LEU A 12 17.07 -7.78 -17.96
CA LEU A 12 16.67 -6.66 -17.10
C LEU A 12 15.42 -5.96 -17.64
N ASP A 13 15.27 -5.92 -18.96
CA ASP A 13 14.11 -5.34 -19.58
C ASP A 13 12.81 -6.07 -19.33
N ARG A 14 12.81 -7.41 -19.38
CA ARG A 14 11.62 -8.20 -19.05
C ARG A 14 11.26 -8.07 -17.57
N LYS A 15 12.27 -8.03 -16.70
CA LYS A 15 12.10 -7.77 -15.26
C LYS A 15 11.41 -6.43 -15.01
N LEU A 16 11.87 -5.36 -15.67
CA LEU A 16 11.27 -4.02 -15.54
C LEU A 16 9.86 -3.94 -16.13
N GLU A 17 9.59 -4.65 -17.22
CA GLU A 17 8.25 -4.74 -17.80
C GLU A 17 7.28 -5.44 -16.86
N ARG A 18 7.66 -6.59 -16.30
CA ARG A 18 6.89 -7.28 -15.26
C ARG A 18 6.70 -6.41 -14.01
N ALA A 19 7.72 -5.67 -13.61
CA ALA A 19 7.61 -4.73 -12.51
C ALA A 19 6.56 -3.65 -12.77
N SER A 20 6.46 -3.15 -14.01
CA SER A 20 5.47 -2.13 -14.39
C SER A 20 4.04 -2.66 -14.28
N GLN A 21 3.80 -3.90 -14.71
CA GLN A 21 2.49 -4.56 -14.59
C GLN A 21 2.09 -4.72 -13.12
N LEU A 22 2.99 -5.23 -12.28
CA LEU A 22 2.76 -5.37 -10.84
C LEU A 22 2.52 -4.02 -10.15
N LEU A 23 3.23 -2.96 -10.55
CA LEU A 23 2.97 -1.63 -10.00
C LEU A 23 1.60 -1.10 -10.42
N SER A 24 1.18 -1.33 -11.66
CA SER A 24 -0.15 -0.99 -12.17
C SER A 24 -1.28 -1.74 -11.47
N GLU A 25 -1.06 -3.00 -11.07
CA GLU A 25 -1.98 -3.77 -10.23
C GLU A 25 -1.99 -3.28 -8.76
N GLY A 26 -1.12 -2.32 -8.43
CA GLY A 26 -1.10 -1.67 -7.13
C GLY A 26 -0.30 -2.42 -6.06
N TYR A 27 0.64 -3.30 -6.44
CA TYR A 27 1.56 -3.94 -5.49
C TYR A 27 2.52 -2.92 -4.85
N ALA A 28 3.05 -3.26 -3.67
CA ALA A 28 4.00 -2.40 -2.98
C ALA A 28 5.37 -2.42 -3.67
N VAL A 29 6.02 -1.26 -3.81
CA VAL A 29 7.34 -1.13 -4.47
C VAL A 29 8.39 -2.11 -3.92
N GLY A 30 8.43 -2.30 -2.59
CA GLY A 30 9.37 -3.22 -1.95
C GLY A 30 9.02 -4.71 -2.15
N GLU A 31 7.77 -5.04 -2.47
CA GLU A 31 7.37 -6.40 -2.86
C GLU A 31 7.74 -6.66 -4.32
N VAL A 32 7.50 -5.68 -5.20
CA VAL A 32 7.87 -5.76 -6.62
C VAL A 32 9.39 -5.93 -6.79
N ALA A 33 10.19 -5.15 -6.07
CA ALA A 33 11.66 -5.27 -6.09
C ALA A 33 12.15 -6.69 -5.75
N ARG A 34 11.52 -7.32 -4.74
CA ARG A 34 11.81 -8.71 -4.36
C ARG A 34 11.39 -9.71 -5.43
N ARG A 35 10.23 -9.51 -6.07
CA ARG A 35 9.72 -10.40 -7.12
C ARG A 35 10.55 -10.40 -8.40
N ILE A 36 11.24 -9.29 -8.70
CA ILE A 36 12.11 -9.17 -9.88
C ILE A 36 13.59 -9.41 -9.55
N ASP A 37 13.88 -9.77 -8.29
CA ASP A 37 15.22 -10.04 -7.78
C ASP A 37 16.18 -8.86 -8.02
N LEU A 38 15.74 -7.66 -7.63
CA LEU A 38 16.58 -6.45 -7.66
C LEU A 38 16.61 -5.76 -6.28
N PRO A 39 17.79 -5.26 -5.86
CA PRO A 39 17.87 -4.36 -4.72
C PRO A 39 16.97 -3.14 -4.92
N GLY A 40 16.31 -2.69 -3.86
CA GLY A 40 15.33 -1.59 -3.96
C GLY A 40 15.91 -0.28 -4.51
N TRP A 41 17.18 0.03 -4.24
CA TRP A 41 17.86 1.21 -4.77
C TRP A 41 18.10 1.08 -6.29
N GLU A 42 18.55 -0.09 -6.73
CA GLU A 42 18.84 -0.36 -8.13
C GLU A 42 17.56 -0.39 -8.95
N PHE A 43 16.53 -1.08 -8.46
CA PHE A 43 15.20 -1.08 -9.06
C PHE A 43 14.68 0.34 -9.30
N ARG A 44 14.72 1.20 -8.27
CA ARG A 44 14.24 2.60 -8.39
C ARG A 44 14.99 3.37 -9.46
N ARG A 45 16.32 3.23 -9.52
CA ARG A 45 17.16 3.90 -10.52
C ARG A 45 16.81 3.42 -11.93
N ARG A 46 16.90 2.11 -12.18
CA ARG A 46 16.65 1.51 -13.49
C ARG A 46 15.23 1.74 -14.00
N PHE A 47 14.24 1.65 -13.12
CA PHE A 47 12.85 1.91 -13.47
C PHE A 47 12.61 3.37 -13.85
N LYS A 48 13.22 4.33 -13.12
CA LYS A 48 13.13 5.75 -13.47
C LYS A 48 13.83 6.06 -14.79
N GLU A 49 15.00 5.48 -15.04
CA GLU A 49 15.72 5.61 -16.31
C GLU A 49 14.85 5.17 -17.49
N ARG A 50 14.12 4.06 -17.34
CA ARG A 50 13.27 3.52 -18.42
C ARG A 50 11.92 4.21 -18.59
N TYR A 51 11.21 4.52 -17.51
CA TYR A 51 9.82 5.00 -17.55
C TYR A 51 9.67 6.50 -17.23
N GLY A 52 10.77 7.20 -16.93
CA GLY A 52 10.78 8.63 -16.61
C GLY A 52 10.16 9.01 -15.25
N ARG A 53 9.57 8.04 -14.53
CA ARG A 53 8.90 8.23 -13.22
C ARG A 53 9.38 7.20 -12.23
N THR A 54 9.34 7.52 -10.94
CA THR A 54 9.71 6.55 -9.90
C THR A 54 8.66 5.44 -9.77
N PRO A 55 9.04 4.21 -9.35
CA PRO A 55 8.08 3.13 -9.08
C PRO A 55 6.88 3.54 -8.22
N GLN A 56 7.11 4.42 -7.24
CA GLN A 56 6.08 4.91 -6.33
C GLN A 56 5.05 5.81 -7.05
N GLN A 57 5.50 6.62 -7.99
CA GLN A 57 4.64 7.49 -8.81
C GLN A 57 3.91 6.72 -9.92
N PHE A 58 4.46 5.58 -10.33
CA PHE A 58 3.87 4.71 -11.35
C PHE A 58 2.68 3.91 -10.80
N ARG A 59 2.67 3.65 -9.49
CA ARG A 59 1.58 2.94 -8.82
C ARG A 59 0.30 3.77 -8.88
N PRO A 60 -0.86 3.18 -9.23
CA PRO A 60 -2.12 3.89 -9.15
C PRO A 60 -2.35 4.34 -7.72
N ARG A 61 -2.90 5.55 -7.58
CA ARG A 61 -3.35 6.05 -6.29
C ARG A 61 -4.53 5.17 -5.88
N ARG A 62 -4.28 4.18 -5.01
CA ARG A 62 -5.37 3.41 -4.41
C ARG A 62 -6.28 4.42 -3.74
N GLU A 63 -7.53 4.49 -4.20
CA GLU A 63 -8.58 5.20 -3.48
C GLU A 63 -8.58 4.62 -2.08
N GLN A 64 -8.18 5.43 -1.10
CA GLN A 64 -8.35 5.02 0.28
C GLN A 64 -9.86 4.99 0.48
N PRO A 65 -10.43 3.87 0.96
CA PRO A 65 -11.84 3.84 1.27
C PRO A 65 -12.10 4.97 2.28
N THR A 66 -12.83 5.99 1.84
CA THR A 66 -13.24 7.08 2.70
C THR A 66 -14.36 6.54 3.56
N VAL A 67 -14.06 6.26 4.83
CA VAL A 67 -15.09 5.91 5.81
C VAL A 67 -15.65 7.21 6.36
N SER A 68 -16.87 7.54 5.97
CA SER A 68 -17.65 8.61 6.61
C SER A 68 -18.51 8.02 7.72
N PHE A 69 -18.55 8.69 8.87
CA PHE A 69 -19.47 8.40 9.94
C PHE A 69 -20.13 9.70 10.38
N LYS A 70 -21.40 9.62 10.77
CA LYS A 70 -22.15 10.77 11.27
C LYS A 70 -22.14 10.74 12.79
N LEU A 71 -21.80 11.88 13.37
CA LEU A 71 -22.06 12.14 14.79
C LEU A 71 -23.51 12.59 14.93
N LYS A 72 -24.19 12.09 15.96
CA LYS A 72 -25.59 12.41 16.26
C LYS A 72 -25.72 13.77 16.93
N SER A 73 -24.65 14.28 17.55
CA SER A 73 -24.65 15.57 18.26
C SER A 73 -23.24 16.14 18.43
N ALA A 74 -23.17 17.42 18.79
CA ALA A 74 -21.92 18.08 19.19
C ALA A 74 -21.31 17.49 20.47
N ALA A 75 -22.13 16.94 21.36
CA ALA A 75 -21.64 16.27 22.57
C ALA A 75 -20.80 15.02 22.24
N GLU A 76 -21.16 14.28 21.19
CA GLU A 76 -20.37 13.13 20.73
C GLU A 76 -18.98 13.56 20.22
N LEU A 77 -18.88 14.73 19.59
CA LEU A 77 -17.59 15.29 19.16
C LEU A 77 -16.70 15.59 20.36
N HIS A 78 -17.23 16.26 21.39
CA HIS A 78 -16.46 16.56 22.61
C HIS A 78 -16.01 15.30 23.34
N LEU A 79 -16.86 14.27 23.41
CA LEU A 79 -16.47 12.97 23.98
C LEU A 79 -15.34 12.31 23.19
N LEU A 80 -15.39 12.40 21.85
CA LEU A 80 -14.34 11.89 20.97
C LEU A 80 -13.01 12.63 21.18
N GLU A 81 -13.06 13.95 21.31
CA GLU A 81 -11.91 14.82 21.59
C GLU A 81 -11.28 14.51 22.95
N ALA A 82 -12.11 14.37 23.98
CA ALA A 82 -11.66 13.99 25.31
C ALA A 82 -11.03 12.60 25.32
N ALA A 83 -11.62 11.63 24.61
CA ALA A 83 -11.08 10.28 24.48
C ALA A 83 -9.73 10.25 23.74
N ALA A 84 -9.60 11.00 22.65
CA ALA A 84 -8.34 11.13 21.91
C ALA A 84 -7.24 11.76 22.79
N SER A 85 -7.60 12.82 23.53
CA SER A 85 -6.70 13.49 24.47
C SER A 85 -6.23 12.56 25.59
N ARG A 86 -7.14 11.78 26.18
CA ARG A 86 -6.82 10.76 27.20
C ARG A 86 -5.89 9.67 26.66
N ALA A 87 -6.08 9.30 25.38
CA ALA A 87 -5.22 8.36 24.67
C ALA A 87 -3.90 9.00 24.17
N LYS A 88 -3.65 10.28 24.47
CA LYS A 88 -2.45 11.04 24.07
C LYS A 88 -2.19 10.98 22.56
N THR A 89 -3.26 11.10 21.76
CA THR A 89 -3.17 11.08 20.30
C THR A 89 -4.11 12.10 19.68
N ASN A 90 -3.94 12.42 18.40
CA ASN A 90 -4.86 13.30 17.69
C ASN A 90 -6.14 12.53 17.28
N ILE A 91 -7.23 13.28 17.12
CA ILE A 91 -8.57 12.74 16.81
C ILE A 91 -8.54 11.87 15.55
N SER A 92 -7.89 12.33 14.47
CA SER A 92 -7.81 11.57 13.22
C SER A 92 -7.13 10.21 13.38
N THR A 93 -6.10 10.14 14.23
CA THR A 93 -5.38 8.90 14.53
C THR A 93 -6.21 8.01 15.44
N PHE A 94 -6.85 8.59 16.47
CA PHE A 94 -7.76 7.90 17.35
C PHE A 94 -8.92 7.24 16.58
N VAL A 95 -9.61 8.00 15.74
CA VAL A 95 -10.70 7.53 14.88
C VAL A 95 -10.20 6.43 13.94
N ARG A 96 -9.04 6.60 13.31
CA ARG A 96 -8.45 5.56 12.44
C ARG A 96 -8.22 4.25 13.20
N HIS A 97 -7.73 4.32 14.45
CA HIS A 97 -7.55 3.13 15.28
C HIS A 97 -8.88 2.51 15.70
N LEU A 98 -9.86 3.32 16.07
CA LEU A 98 -11.19 2.88 16.46
C LEU A 98 -11.90 2.18 15.30
N VAL A 99 -11.92 2.79 14.11
CA VAL A 99 -12.47 2.20 12.88
C VAL A 99 -11.75 0.89 12.53
N ARG A 100 -10.41 0.84 12.57
CA ARG A 100 -9.67 -0.40 12.31
C ARG A 100 -9.97 -1.50 13.33
N ARG A 101 -10.19 -1.15 14.60
CA ARG A 101 -10.54 -2.11 15.65
C ARG A 101 -11.95 -2.65 15.43
N HIS A 102 -12.93 -1.78 15.14
CA HIS A 102 -14.32 -2.20 14.93
C HIS A 102 -14.53 -2.95 13.61
N LEU A 103 -13.91 -2.52 12.50
CA LEU A 103 -14.02 -3.22 11.21
C LEU A 103 -13.40 -4.64 11.25
N ARG A 104 -12.39 -4.84 12.10
CA ARG A 104 -11.82 -6.19 12.35
C ARG A 104 -12.72 -7.07 13.22
N LEU A 105 -13.60 -6.47 14.03
CA LEU A 105 -14.56 -7.18 14.87
C LEU A 105 -15.86 -7.49 14.11
N THR A 106 -16.22 -6.71 13.09
CA THR A 106 -17.46 -6.90 12.32
C THR A 106 -17.43 -8.07 11.34
N THR A 107 -16.26 -8.65 11.02
CA THR A 107 -16.20 -9.85 10.15
C THR A 107 -16.48 -11.17 10.89
N ALA A 108 -16.85 -11.12 12.18
CA ALA A 108 -17.02 -12.32 13.01
C ALA A 108 -18.38 -12.41 13.73
N SER A 109 -19.42 -11.72 13.26
CA SER A 109 -20.74 -11.87 13.88
C SER A 109 -21.89 -11.64 12.90
N GLU A 110 -22.03 -12.56 11.95
CA GLU A 110 -23.34 -12.94 11.42
C GLU A 110 -23.46 -14.47 11.54
N LYS A 111 -24.03 -14.89 12.68
CA LYS A 111 -24.84 -16.11 12.82
C LYS A 111 -25.85 -15.88 13.92
#